data_AF-A0A952AHE0-F1
#
_entry.id   AF-A0A952AHE0-F1
#
_cell.length_a   1.000
_cell.length_b   1.000
_cell.length_c   1.000
_cell.angle_alpha   90.00
_cell.angle_beta   90.00
_cell.angle_gamma   90.00
#
_symmetry.space_group_name_H-M   'P 1'
#
loop_
_entity.id
_entity.type
_entity.pdbx_description
1 polymer ?
#
loop_
_entity_poly.entity_id
_entity_poly.type
_entity_poly.pdbx_seq_one_letter_code
_entity_poly.pdbx_strand_id
1 'polypeptide(L)' 'MSQLNNIQKIYFIGIGGIGMSALARYFKNKNCEVSGYDRTKTALTQ' A
#
# COMPACT_ATOMS: atom_id res chain seq x y z
N MET A 1 -14.51 -16.43 9.06
CA MET A 1 -14.29 -15.58 7.86
C MET A 1 -13.40 -14.42 8.26
N SER A 2 -12.35 -14.19 7.47
CA SER A 2 -11.16 -13.40 7.77
C SER A 2 -11.44 -11.94 8.12
N GLN A 3 -10.80 -11.44 9.20
CA GLN A 3 -10.89 -10.07 9.74
C GLN A 3 -10.46 -8.94 8.77
N LEU A 4 -10.12 -9.26 7.53
CA LEU A 4 -9.66 -8.33 6.49
C LEU A 4 -10.79 -7.51 5.84
N ASN A 5 -12.06 -7.90 6.02
CA ASN A 5 -13.19 -7.25 5.34
C ASN A 5 -13.44 -5.79 5.78
N ASN A 6 -12.93 -5.38 6.94
CA ASN A 6 -13.10 -4.03 7.49
C ASN A 6 -11.83 -3.17 7.41
N ILE A 7 -10.79 -3.60 6.70
CA ILE A 7 -9.58 -2.79 6.57
C ILE A 7 -9.85 -1.65 5.58
N GLN A 8 -10.11 -0.47 6.12
CA GLN A 8 -10.29 0.76 5.35
C GLN A 8 -8.98 1.50 5.12
N LYS A 9 -7.97 1.30 5.97
CA LYS A 9 -6.69 2.04 5.92
C LYS A 9 -5.51 1.09 6.04
N ILE A 10 -4.52 1.27 5.16
CA ILE A 10 -3.31 0.45 5.09
C ILE A 10 -2.09 1.38 5.04
N TYR A 11 -1.11 1.08 5.89
CA TYR A 11 0.15 1.82 5.93
C TYR A 11 1.31 0.87 5.60
N PHE A 12 2.05 1.17 4.53
CA PHE A 12 3.23 0.39 4.11
C PHE A 12 4.53 1.04 4.60
N ILE A 13 5.42 0.24 5.18
CA ILE A 13 6.83 0.62 5.39
C ILE A 13 7.66 -0.04 4.28
N GLY A 14 8.44 0.76 3.55
CA GLY A 14 9.14 0.32 2.34
C GLY A 14 8.25 0.30 1.10
N ILE A 15 7.31 1.25 0.98
CA ILE A 15 6.33 1.28 -0.11
C ILE A 15 6.97 1.43 -1.51
N GLY A 16 8.21 1.93 -1.59
CA GLY A 16 8.97 2.12 -2.82
C GLY A 16 9.52 0.85 -3.46
N GLY A 17 9.51 -0.28 -2.74
CA GLY A 17 9.86 -1.57 -3.31
C GLY A 17 8.83 -2.03 -4.36
N ILE A 18 9.28 -2.62 -5.47
CA ILE A 18 8.40 -3.02 -6.59
C ILE A 18 7.23 -3.92 -6.15
N GLY A 19 7.47 -4.85 -5.22
CA GLY A 19 6.42 -5.71 -4.66
C GLY A 19 5.45 -4.95 -3.76
N MET A 20 5.96 -4.07 -2.88
CA MET A 20 5.11 -3.27 -1.99
C MET A 20 4.26 -2.26 -2.76
N SER A 21 4.82 -1.66 -3.80
CA SER A 21 4.09 -0.81 -4.74
C SER A 21 2.99 -1.56 -5.50
N ALA A 22 3.16 -2.85 -5.80
CA ALA A 22 2.12 -3.67 -6.42
C ALA A 22 0.97 -3.96 -5.43
N LEU A 23 1.30 -4.31 -4.18
CA LEU A 23 0.32 -4.50 -3.10
C LEU A 23 -0.44 -3.20 -2.79
N ALA A 24 0.26 -2.08 -2.67
CA ALA A 24 -0.34 -0.77 -2.46
C ALA A 24 -1.37 -0.44 -3.56
N ARG A 25 -1.04 -0.68 -4.83
CA ARG A 25 -1.97 -0.51 -5.96
C ARG A 25 -3.18 -1.44 -5.87
N TYR A 26 -2.97 -2.71 -5.52
CA TYR A 26 -4.05 -3.67 -5.34
C TYR A 26 -5.07 -3.20 -4.30
N PHE A 27 -4.61 -2.73 -3.15
CA PHE A 27 -5.51 -2.25 -2.09
C PHE A 27 -6.15 -0.90 -2.40
N LYS A 28 -5.43 0.00 -3.08
CA LYS A 28 -6.00 1.25 -3.59
C LYS A 28 -7.18 0.98 -4.54
N ASN A 29 -7.05 -0.02 -5.42
CA ASN A 29 -8.12 -0.47 -6.32
C ASN A 29 -9.30 -1.12 -5.59
N LYS A 30 -9.12 -1.55 -4.33
CA LYS A 30 -10.19 -2.05 -3.47
C LYS A 30 -10.86 -0.97 -2.62
N ASN A 31 -10.63 0.31 -2.93
CA ASN A 31 -11.10 1.47 -2.16
C ASN A 31 -10.57 1.54 -0.73
N CYS A 32 -9.43 0.91 -0.44
CA CYS A 32 -8.72 1.15 0.81
C CYS A 32 -7.91 2.45 0.71
N GLU A 33 -7.87 3.24 1.78
CA GLU A 33 -6.93 4.34 1.94
C GLU A 33 -5.53 3.75 2.13
N VAL A 34 -4.61 4.05 1.22
CA VAL A 34 -3.24 3.53 1.26
C VAL A 34 -2.27 4.68 1.47
N SER A 35 -1.48 4.57 2.53
CA SER A 35 -0.37 5.47 2.85
C SER A 35 0.92 4.66 3.01
N GLY A 36 2.06 5.31 3.02
CA GLY A 36 3.30 4.62 3.33
C GLY A 36 4.51 5.52 3.40
N TYR A 37 5.59 4.95 3.93
CA TYR A 37 6.90 5.56 4.03
C TYR A 37 7.92 4.68 3.31
N ASP A 38 8.84 5.33 2.60
CA ASP A 38 10.07 4.70 2.13
C ASP A 38 11.22 5.64 2.46
N ARG A 39 12.38 5.08 2.82
CA ARG A 39 13.58 5.88 3.11
C ARG A 39 14.10 6.55 1.84
N THR A 40 13.93 5.92 0.68
CA THR A 40 14.40 6.42 -0.60
C THR A 40 13.20 6.69 -1.51
N LYS A 41 13.13 7.88 -2.10
CA LYS A 41 12.09 8.19 -3.08
C LYS A 41 12.29 7.31 -4.32
N THR A 42 11.21 6.71 -4.80
CA THR A 42 11.22 5.89 -6.01
C THR A 42 10.20 6.43 -7.01
N ALA A 43 10.43 6.19 -8.30
CA ALA A 43 9.47 6.56 -9.34
C ALA A 43 8.14 5.78 -9.26
N LEU A 44 8.11 4.68 -8.50
CA LEU A 44 6.95 3.80 -8.32
C LEU A 44 5.95 4.33 -7.27
N THR A 45 6.39 5.28 -6.45
CA THR A 45 5.62 5.95 -5.40
C THR A 45 5.51 7.43 -5.74
N GLN A 46 4.56 7.78 -6.62
CA GLN A 46 4.19 9.15 -6.99
C GLN A 46 2.82 9.50 -6.44
#